data_AF-A0A958LG53-F1
#
_entry.id   AF-A0A958LG53-F1
#
_cell.length_a   1.000
_cell.length_b   1.000
_cell.length_c   1.000
_cell.angle_alpha   90.00
_cell.angle_beta   90.00
_cell.angle_gamma   90.00
#
_symmetry.space_group_name_H-M   'P 1'
#
loop_
_entity.id
_entity.type
_entity.pdbx_description
1 polymer ?
#
loop_
_entity_poly.entity_id
_entity_poly.type
_entity_poly.pdbx_seq_one_letter_code
_entity_poly.pdbx_strand_id
1 'polypeptide(L)'
;MLSFFAGVGLSADGSFASFASSSNILGTNPDQTIDIFAVNTSDPSSLRQITAVAVGFETPQTFVTRDGDVYLIAAENYGGLNPGGLQQLFGYSWADDQLRQITSNTLLNGAFLALSSDDSYLTYINTVDLVGENPNYRFQSYRFDLQSQTFEQTTNFTSNIAGAGGFVAGNGNRFFLYSSSDLTGENSDGSTELFSVTISGASRILDVEVGGGTTGGIEINIDAARQAALSIGGLTISSQVEARGAIQSLKRDMGNLELLSADIGSGINRLTLAAGNASLMSEELQAAASRIREVDVAEEAAELIKNSILQNAAAALLAQANQQP
;
A
#
# COMPACT_ATOMS: atom_id res chain seq x y z
N MET A 1 18.00 15.05 -14.03
CA MET A 1 17.54 14.30 -12.86
C MET A 1 16.86 13.04 -13.39
N LEU A 2 17.18 11.84 -12.90
CA LEU A 2 16.49 10.63 -13.35
C LEU A 2 15.07 10.61 -12.77
N SER A 3 14.13 10.16 -13.59
CA SER A 3 12.73 10.00 -13.25
C SER A 3 12.54 8.95 -12.16
N PHE A 4 11.92 9.33 -11.04
CA PHE A 4 11.41 8.39 -10.04
C PHE A 4 10.18 7.66 -10.61
N PHE A 5 10.04 6.38 -10.31
CA PHE A 5 8.86 5.57 -10.64
C PHE A 5 8.66 4.52 -9.54
N ALA A 6 7.47 4.48 -8.92
CA ALA A 6 7.16 3.50 -7.88
C ALA A 6 5.64 3.28 -7.69
N GLY A 7 5.29 2.26 -6.90
CA GLY A 7 3.95 2.01 -6.37
C GLY A 7 2.85 1.93 -7.43
N VAL A 8 2.97 0.91 -8.27
CA VAL A 8 1.91 0.60 -9.24
C VAL A 8 0.66 0.09 -8.51
N GLY A 9 -0.46 0.81 -8.67
CA GLY A 9 -1.81 0.33 -8.38
C GLY A 9 -2.45 -0.23 -9.64
N LEU A 10 -3.27 -1.27 -9.53
CA LEU A 10 -3.96 -1.89 -10.67
C LEU A 10 -5.40 -2.20 -10.27
N SER A 11 -6.34 -1.96 -11.18
CA SER A 11 -7.71 -2.43 -11.02
C SER A 11 -7.78 -3.96 -11.03
N ALA A 12 -8.79 -4.53 -10.38
CA ALA A 12 -8.90 -5.98 -10.25
C ALA A 12 -9.02 -6.73 -11.60
N ASP A 13 -9.46 -6.06 -12.66
CA ASP A 13 -9.52 -6.58 -14.04
C ASP A 13 -8.33 -6.14 -14.92
N GLY A 14 -7.42 -5.32 -14.39
CA GLY A 14 -6.26 -4.79 -15.11
C GLY A 14 -6.57 -3.69 -16.12
N SER A 15 -7.81 -3.19 -16.21
CA SER A 15 -8.21 -2.14 -17.15
C SER A 15 -7.63 -0.76 -16.83
N PHE A 16 -7.27 -0.50 -15.57
CA PHE A 16 -6.65 0.74 -15.12
C PHE A 16 -5.43 0.48 -14.25
N ALA A 17 -4.44 1.35 -14.39
CA ALA A 17 -3.24 1.37 -13.55
C ALA A 17 -2.96 2.78 -13.04
N SER A 18 -2.39 2.87 -11.85
CA SER A 18 -1.84 4.09 -11.28
C SER A 18 -0.37 3.88 -10.90
N PHE A 19 0.41 4.94 -10.83
CA PHE A 19 1.81 4.89 -10.41
C PHE A 19 2.29 6.26 -9.95
N ALA A 20 3.28 6.29 -9.07
CA ALA A 20 3.97 7.51 -8.67
C ALA A 20 5.15 7.79 -9.61
N SER A 21 5.32 9.03 -10.08
CA SER A 21 6.50 9.43 -10.85
C SER A 21 6.89 10.89 -10.63
N SER A 22 8.18 11.19 -10.76
CA SER A 22 8.69 12.56 -10.83
C SER A 22 8.86 13.09 -12.26
N SER A 23 8.40 12.32 -13.24
CA SER A 23 8.58 12.65 -14.66
C SER A 23 7.56 13.68 -15.13
N ASN A 24 8.01 14.61 -15.96
CA ASN A 24 7.11 15.53 -16.64
C ASN A 24 6.49 14.93 -17.91
N ILE A 25 5.80 13.79 -17.79
CA ILE A 25 5.33 12.97 -18.92
C ILE A 25 4.34 13.74 -19.81
N LEU A 26 3.43 14.49 -19.17
CA LEU A 26 2.34 15.22 -19.82
C LEU A 26 2.63 16.73 -19.97
N GLY A 27 3.79 17.21 -19.50
CA GLY A 27 4.08 18.65 -19.43
C GLY A 27 3.49 19.36 -18.20
N THR A 28 2.75 18.66 -17.35
CA THR A 28 2.02 19.17 -16.18
C THR A 28 2.78 19.10 -14.85
N ASN A 29 3.94 18.42 -14.80
CA ASN A 29 4.82 18.33 -13.64
C ASN A 29 6.21 18.95 -13.94
N PRO A 30 6.31 20.28 -14.07
CA PRO A 30 7.58 20.95 -14.37
C PRO A 30 8.55 21.01 -13.19
N ASP A 31 8.07 20.85 -11.96
CA ASP A 31 8.89 20.89 -10.74
C ASP A 31 9.56 19.56 -10.40
N GLN A 32 9.18 18.47 -11.08
CA GLN A 32 9.73 17.12 -10.90
C GLN A 32 9.53 16.61 -9.48
N THR A 33 8.45 17.02 -8.83
CA THR A 33 7.97 16.38 -7.60
C THR A 33 7.33 15.03 -7.91
N ILE A 34 7.22 14.15 -6.91
CA ILE A 34 6.60 12.84 -7.12
C ILE A 34 5.09 13.03 -7.06
N ASP A 35 4.44 12.83 -8.21
CA ASP A 35 2.99 12.86 -8.36
C ASP A 35 2.46 11.47 -8.72
N ILE A 36 1.19 11.20 -8.42
CA ILE A 36 0.47 10.04 -8.91
C ILE A 36 -0.08 10.34 -10.31
N PHE A 37 0.07 9.34 -11.17
CA PHE A 37 -0.53 9.27 -12.49
C PHE A 37 -1.44 8.06 -12.58
N ALA A 38 -2.43 8.12 -13.46
CA ALA A 38 -3.33 7.01 -13.75
C ALA A 38 -3.63 6.89 -15.24
N VAL A 39 -3.85 5.68 -15.73
CA VAL A 39 -4.01 5.37 -17.15
C VAL A 39 -4.94 4.18 -17.36
N ASN A 40 -5.75 4.23 -18.42
CA ASN A 40 -6.42 3.04 -18.93
C ASN A 40 -5.38 2.20 -19.69
N THR A 41 -5.17 0.96 -19.26
CA THR A 41 -4.07 0.13 -19.78
C THR A 41 -4.24 -0.23 -21.26
N SER A 42 -5.47 -0.13 -21.80
CA SER A 42 -5.75 -0.34 -23.22
C SER A 42 -5.60 0.91 -24.08
N ASP A 43 -5.55 2.10 -23.47
CA ASP A 43 -5.37 3.39 -24.13
C ASP A 43 -4.29 4.23 -23.43
N PRO A 44 -3.01 4.09 -23.81
CA PRO A 44 -1.92 4.87 -23.23
C PRO A 44 -2.08 6.39 -23.39
N SER A 45 -2.89 6.85 -24.36
CA SER A 45 -3.15 8.28 -24.54
C SER A 45 -4.08 8.85 -23.46
N SER A 46 -4.74 7.98 -22.70
CA SER A 46 -5.62 8.35 -21.59
C SER A 46 -4.84 8.70 -20.31
N LEU A 47 -3.51 8.75 -20.32
CA LEU A 47 -2.69 9.03 -19.14
C LEU A 47 -3.07 10.38 -18.53
N ARG A 48 -3.28 10.40 -17.21
CA ARG A 48 -3.61 11.60 -16.43
C ARG A 48 -2.66 11.73 -15.26
N GLN A 49 -2.29 12.97 -14.96
CA GLN A 49 -1.70 13.33 -13.67
C GLN A 49 -2.85 13.58 -12.69
N ILE A 50 -2.93 12.80 -11.62
CA ILE A 50 -4.08 12.85 -10.68
C ILE A 50 -3.78 13.68 -9.42
N THR A 51 -2.51 13.80 -9.05
CA THR A 51 -2.06 14.70 -7.98
C THR A 51 -1.05 15.70 -8.52
N ALA A 52 -0.94 16.84 -7.85
CA ALA A 52 0.05 17.86 -8.15
C ALA A 52 0.51 18.49 -6.83
N VAL A 53 1.74 18.19 -6.42
CA VAL A 53 2.31 18.70 -5.17
C VAL A 53 3.40 19.73 -5.45
N ALA A 54 3.39 20.84 -4.71
CA ALA A 54 4.44 21.86 -4.87
C ALA A 54 5.76 21.43 -4.20
N VAL A 55 5.68 20.61 -3.15
CA VAL A 55 6.80 20.07 -2.38
C VAL A 55 6.33 18.78 -1.69
N GLY A 56 7.16 17.74 -1.64
CA GLY A 56 6.88 16.55 -0.86
C GLY A 56 7.29 15.23 -1.51
N PHE A 57 7.06 14.15 -0.77
CA PHE A 57 7.19 12.77 -1.22
C PHE A 57 5.84 12.11 -1.03
N GLU A 58 5.08 11.89 -2.10
CA GLU A 58 3.82 11.18 -2.00
C GLU A 58 4.05 9.70 -1.70
N THR A 59 3.18 9.13 -0.85
CA THR A 59 3.21 7.69 -0.66
C THR A 59 2.73 7.03 -1.95
N PRO A 60 3.50 6.07 -2.50
CA PRO A 60 3.21 5.56 -3.84
C PRO A 60 2.10 4.49 -3.82
N GLN A 61 1.53 4.16 -2.66
CA GLN A 61 0.46 3.17 -2.56
C GLN A 61 -0.89 3.77 -2.94
N THR A 62 -1.41 3.32 -4.08
CA THR A 62 -2.69 3.71 -4.65
C THR A 62 -3.55 2.48 -4.91
N PHE A 63 -4.86 2.66 -4.84
CA PHE A 63 -5.86 1.61 -5.10
C PHE A 63 -6.78 2.07 -6.22
N VAL A 64 -6.98 1.24 -7.23
CA VAL A 64 -7.67 1.62 -8.46
C VAL A 64 -8.90 0.73 -8.64
N THR A 65 -10.07 1.31 -8.90
CA THR A 65 -11.29 0.56 -9.22
C THR A 65 -11.34 0.19 -10.70
N ARG A 66 -12.22 -0.73 -11.09
CA ARG A 66 -12.45 -1.08 -12.51
C ARG A 66 -12.96 0.09 -13.34
N ASP A 67 -13.58 1.08 -12.72
CA ASP A 67 -14.05 2.29 -13.39
C ASP A 67 -12.96 3.39 -13.47
N GLY A 68 -11.77 3.12 -12.92
CA GLY A 68 -10.58 3.98 -13.00
C GLY A 68 -10.42 4.97 -11.86
N ASP A 69 -11.34 4.99 -10.90
CA ASP A 69 -11.20 5.84 -9.71
C ASP A 69 -9.99 5.40 -8.89
N VAL A 70 -9.24 6.36 -8.33
CA VAL A 70 -7.99 6.13 -7.61
C VAL A 70 -8.10 6.64 -6.18
N TYR A 71 -7.74 5.81 -5.22
CA TYR A 71 -7.74 6.14 -3.79
C TYR A 71 -6.34 6.02 -3.20
N LEU A 72 -6.01 6.95 -2.31
CA LEU A 72 -4.71 7.04 -1.67
C LEU A 72 -4.81 7.66 -0.28
N ILE A 73 -3.81 7.38 0.56
CA ILE A 73 -3.57 8.11 1.81
C ILE A 73 -2.40 9.06 1.56
N ALA A 74 -2.62 10.33 1.84
CA ALA A 74 -1.63 11.38 1.62
C ALA A 74 -1.67 12.42 2.76
N ALA A 75 -0.53 13.02 3.06
CA ALA A 75 -0.44 14.17 3.97
C ALA A 75 -0.32 15.49 3.20
N GLU A 76 -0.16 15.40 1.89
CA GLU A 76 0.11 16.51 0.98
C GLU A 76 -1.11 17.41 0.80
N ASN A 77 -0.85 18.67 0.47
CA ASN A 77 -1.90 19.67 0.27
C ASN A 77 -2.16 19.90 -1.22
N TYR A 78 -3.11 19.15 -1.76
CA TYR A 78 -3.51 19.24 -3.17
C TYR A 78 -4.41 20.44 -3.42
N GLY A 79 -3.87 21.52 -3.99
CA GLY A 79 -4.68 22.69 -4.36
C GLY A 79 -5.48 23.31 -3.19
N GLY A 80 -5.02 23.13 -1.94
CA GLY A 80 -5.70 23.62 -0.75
C GLY A 80 -6.66 22.62 -0.08
N LEU A 81 -6.78 21.39 -0.60
CA LEU A 81 -7.65 20.36 -0.03
C LEU A 81 -7.19 19.88 1.36
N ASN A 82 -5.90 19.97 1.71
CA ASN A 82 -5.41 19.49 3.01
C ASN A 82 -4.41 20.48 3.63
N PRO A 83 -4.90 21.64 4.08
CA PRO A 83 -4.04 22.68 4.64
C PRO A 83 -3.41 22.27 5.99
N GLY A 84 -3.96 21.26 6.65
CA GLY A 84 -3.48 20.77 7.94
C GLY A 84 -2.26 19.86 7.85
N GLY A 85 -1.92 19.34 6.66
CA GLY A 85 -0.76 18.46 6.47
C GLY A 85 -0.83 17.12 7.20
N LEU A 86 -2.03 16.71 7.64
CA LEU A 86 -2.26 15.42 8.28
C LEU A 86 -2.58 14.36 7.23
N GLN A 87 -2.33 13.09 7.52
CA GLN A 87 -2.72 12.00 6.62
C GLN A 87 -4.25 11.93 6.48
N GLN A 88 -4.72 11.98 5.24
CA GLN A 88 -6.13 11.90 4.86
C GLN A 88 -6.33 10.88 3.75
N LEU A 89 -7.53 10.33 3.68
CA LEU A 89 -7.99 9.56 2.53
C LEU A 89 -8.41 10.56 1.43
N PHE A 90 -7.91 10.33 0.23
CA PHE A 90 -8.31 11.04 -0.98
C PHE A 90 -8.87 10.07 -2.01
N GLY A 91 -9.79 10.56 -2.84
CA GLY A 91 -10.33 9.86 -3.99
C GLY A 91 -10.29 10.76 -5.22
N TYR A 92 -9.66 10.27 -6.28
CA TYR A 92 -9.73 10.83 -7.62
C TYR A 92 -10.80 10.07 -8.40
N SER A 93 -11.76 10.77 -8.99
CA SER A 93 -12.73 10.13 -9.87
C SER A 93 -12.33 10.26 -11.34
N TRP A 94 -12.27 9.12 -12.03
CA TRP A 94 -11.95 9.06 -13.44
C TRP A 94 -13.06 9.66 -14.31
N ALA A 95 -14.31 9.57 -13.87
CA ALA A 95 -15.46 10.05 -14.62
C ALA A 95 -15.51 11.58 -14.74
N ASP A 96 -15.11 12.30 -13.68
CA ASP A 96 -15.17 13.76 -13.64
C ASP A 96 -13.82 14.46 -13.55
N ASP A 97 -12.72 13.70 -13.50
CA ASP A 97 -11.34 14.21 -13.46
C ASP A 97 -11.09 15.12 -12.25
N GLN A 98 -11.66 14.77 -11.09
CA GLN A 98 -11.49 15.56 -9.86
C GLN A 98 -10.94 14.72 -8.70
N LEU A 99 -9.90 15.25 -8.07
CA LEU A 99 -9.39 14.79 -6.79
C LEU A 99 -10.19 15.44 -5.64
N ARG A 100 -10.59 14.63 -4.67
CA ARG A 100 -11.35 15.06 -3.49
C ARG A 100 -10.73 14.52 -2.22
N GLN A 101 -10.74 15.34 -1.18
CA GLN A 101 -10.47 14.89 0.17
C GLN A 101 -11.72 14.19 0.71
N ILE A 102 -11.57 12.93 1.17
CA ILE A 102 -12.67 12.14 1.74
C ILE A 102 -12.70 12.27 3.26
N THR A 103 -11.54 12.32 3.92
CA THR A 103 -11.45 12.55 5.38
C THR A 103 -10.84 13.91 5.70
N SER A 104 -11.36 14.58 6.73
CA SER A 104 -10.87 15.87 7.21
C SER A 104 -10.50 15.80 8.69
N ASN A 105 -9.65 14.85 9.04
CA ASN A 105 -9.32 14.54 10.42
C ASN A 105 -8.36 15.58 11.03
N THR A 106 -8.52 15.87 12.31
CA THR A 106 -7.68 16.83 13.07
C THR A 106 -6.63 16.15 13.94
N LEU A 107 -6.65 14.82 14.02
CA LEU A 107 -5.72 14.00 14.80
C LEU A 107 -5.04 12.96 13.90
N LEU A 108 -3.86 12.53 14.34
CA LEU A 108 -2.93 11.68 13.58
C LEU A 108 -3.42 10.21 13.48
N ASN A 109 -3.27 9.67 12.27
CA ASN A 109 -2.75 8.34 11.92
C ASN A 109 -3.75 7.33 11.31
N GLY A 110 -3.81 7.31 9.97
CA GLY A 110 -4.35 6.20 9.20
C GLY A 110 -3.22 5.22 8.87
N ALA A 111 -3.33 3.97 9.30
CA ALA A 111 -2.23 3.01 9.16
C ALA A 111 -2.35 2.15 7.90
N PHE A 112 -3.55 2.04 7.33
CA PHE A 112 -3.81 1.09 6.27
C PHE A 112 -5.03 1.47 5.43
N LEU A 113 -4.92 1.28 4.12
CA LEU A 113 -6.00 1.38 3.14
C LEU A 113 -6.02 0.10 2.31
N ALA A 114 -7.21 -0.37 1.94
CA ALA A 114 -7.36 -1.36 0.88
C ALA A 114 -8.74 -1.29 0.24
N LEU A 115 -8.81 -1.71 -1.01
CA LEU A 115 -10.02 -1.78 -1.82
C LEU A 115 -10.56 -3.22 -1.82
N SER A 116 -11.88 -3.36 -1.69
CA SER A 116 -12.56 -4.64 -1.82
C SER A 116 -12.50 -5.14 -3.26
N SER A 117 -12.46 -6.46 -3.45
CA SER A 117 -12.28 -7.07 -4.78
C SER A 117 -13.41 -6.76 -5.76
N ASP A 118 -14.58 -6.39 -5.25
CA ASP A 118 -15.79 -6.03 -6.00
C ASP A 118 -15.97 -4.52 -6.21
N ASP A 119 -15.00 -3.69 -5.79
CA ASP A 119 -15.03 -2.22 -5.84
C ASP A 119 -16.20 -1.58 -5.08
N SER A 120 -16.79 -2.29 -4.12
CA SER A 120 -17.89 -1.76 -3.30
C SER A 120 -17.38 -0.90 -2.13
N TYR A 121 -16.20 -1.21 -1.58
CA TYR A 121 -15.74 -0.67 -0.31
C TYR A 121 -14.24 -0.40 -0.26
N LEU A 122 -13.87 0.66 0.46
CA LEU A 122 -12.53 0.83 1.01
C LEU A 122 -12.53 0.45 2.49
N THR A 123 -11.53 -0.29 2.94
CA THR A 123 -11.25 -0.45 4.37
C THR A 123 -10.11 0.46 4.77
N TYR A 124 -10.31 1.13 5.89
CA TYR A 124 -9.45 2.17 6.40
C TYR A 124 -9.25 1.96 7.90
N ILE A 125 -8.01 1.78 8.35
CA ILE A 125 -7.70 1.61 9.77
C ILE A 125 -7.16 2.93 10.32
N ASN A 126 -7.84 3.48 11.33
CA ASN A 126 -7.49 4.77 11.91
C ASN A 126 -7.90 4.83 13.40
N THR A 127 -7.25 5.70 14.15
CA THR A 127 -7.58 6.09 15.52
C THR A 127 -8.69 7.14 15.59
N VAL A 128 -8.97 7.87 14.52
CA VAL A 128 -9.95 8.97 14.54
C VAL A 128 -11.37 8.44 14.66
N ASP A 129 -12.23 9.16 15.38
CA ASP A 129 -13.66 8.89 15.47
C ASP A 129 -14.42 9.44 14.26
N LEU A 130 -14.56 8.62 13.20
CA LEU A 130 -15.19 9.05 11.95
C LEU A 130 -16.72 9.05 12.00
N VAL A 131 -17.32 8.30 12.92
CA VAL A 131 -18.77 8.05 12.97
C VAL A 131 -19.41 8.27 14.35
N GLY A 132 -18.63 8.64 15.38
CA GLY A 132 -19.10 8.86 16.74
C GLY A 132 -19.08 7.61 17.65
N GLU A 133 -18.41 6.55 17.21
CA GLU A 133 -18.34 5.25 17.90
C GLU A 133 -16.95 4.98 18.52
N ASN A 134 -15.98 5.88 18.33
CA ASN A 134 -14.61 5.74 18.83
C ASN A 134 -14.13 6.93 19.69
N PRO A 135 -14.85 7.29 20.79
CA PRO A 135 -14.54 8.48 21.58
C PRO A 135 -13.20 8.40 22.34
N ASN A 136 -12.57 7.23 22.37
CA ASN A 136 -11.30 6.98 23.04
C ASN A 136 -10.09 7.00 22.08
N TYR A 137 -10.33 7.27 20.79
CA TYR A 137 -9.32 7.36 19.74
C TYR A 137 -8.43 6.12 19.61
N ARG A 138 -9.00 4.93 19.80
CA ARG A 138 -8.28 3.67 19.59
C ARG A 138 -8.27 3.32 18.11
N PHE A 139 -7.29 2.53 17.69
CA PHE A 139 -7.32 1.98 16.34
C PHE A 139 -8.62 1.19 16.14
N GLN A 140 -9.40 1.61 15.16
CA GLN A 140 -10.57 0.89 14.67
C GLN A 140 -10.43 0.74 13.16
N SER A 141 -11.11 -0.27 12.64
CA SER A 141 -11.32 -0.39 11.22
C SER A 141 -12.64 0.22 10.84
N TYR A 142 -12.59 0.98 9.77
CA TYR A 142 -13.73 1.59 9.12
C TYR A 142 -13.87 1.03 7.72
N ARG A 143 -15.12 0.93 7.28
CA ARG A 143 -15.47 0.66 5.90
C ARG A 143 -16.09 1.92 5.31
N PHE A 144 -15.57 2.35 4.18
CA PHE A 144 -16.14 3.43 3.38
C PHE A 144 -16.83 2.83 2.17
N ASP A 145 -18.15 3.00 2.10
CA ASP A 145 -18.97 2.58 0.95
C ASP A 145 -18.72 3.52 -0.22
N LEU A 146 -18.25 2.98 -1.34
CA LEU A 146 -17.88 3.79 -2.51
C LEU A 146 -19.10 4.37 -3.23
N GLN A 147 -20.26 3.74 -3.11
CA GLN A 147 -21.50 4.20 -3.73
C GLN A 147 -22.20 5.28 -2.88
N SER A 148 -22.40 5.02 -1.58
CA SER A 148 -23.07 5.96 -0.69
C SER A 148 -22.15 7.02 -0.10
N GLN A 149 -20.83 6.84 -0.22
CA GLN A 149 -19.80 7.71 0.37
C GLN A 149 -19.95 7.88 1.89
N THR A 150 -20.26 6.79 2.59
CA THR A 150 -20.45 6.79 4.04
C THR A 150 -19.48 5.85 4.74
N PHE A 151 -19.04 6.26 5.93
CA PHE A 151 -18.24 5.42 6.82
C PHE A 151 -19.12 4.57 7.75
N GLU A 152 -18.66 3.36 8.03
CA GLU A 152 -19.15 2.47 9.08
C GLU A 152 -17.95 1.97 9.89
N GLN A 153 -18.04 2.04 11.22
CA GLN A 153 -17.04 1.38 12.07
C GLN A 153 -17.33 -0.12 12.12
N THR A 154 -16.32 -0.94 11.83
CA THR A 154 -16.48 -2.40 11.73
C THR A 154 -15.93 -3.14 12.95
N THR A 155 -15.28 -2.43 13.87
CA THR A 155 -14.61 -3.00 15.04
C THR A 155 -14.88 -2.20 16.30
N ASN A 156 -14.69 -2.83 17.46
CA ASN A 156 -14.67 -2.13 18.74
C ASN A 156 -13.52 -2.65 19.59
N PHE A 157 -12.30 -2.42 19.12
CA PHE A 157 -11.11 -2.88 19.82
C PHE A 157 -10.97 -2.18 21.18
N THR A 158 -10.74 -3.00 22.20
CA THR A 158 -10.53 -2.54 23.58
C THR A 158 -9.07 -2.25 23.89
N SER A 159 -8.17 -2.51 22.93
CA SER A 159 -6.72 -2.38 23.01
C SER A 159 -6.21 -1.62 21.77
N ASN A 160 -5.10 -0.88 21.89
CA ASN A 160 -4.45 -0.32 20.71
C ASN A 160 -3.84 -1.44 19.87
N ILE A 161 -3.89 -1.30 18.54
CA ILE A 161 -3.23 -2.22 17.60
C ILE A 161 -1.77 -1.79 17.42
N ALA A 162 -0.83 -2.74 17.44
CA ALA A 162 0.59 -2.51 17.21
C ALA A 162 1.06 -3.25 15.95
N GLY A 163 1.45 -2.50 14.92
CA GLY A 163 1.65 -2.99 13.56
C GLY A 163 0.30 -3.11 12.84
N ALA A 164 0.14 -2.43 11.71
CA ALA A 164 -1.09 -2.52 10.94
C ALA A 164 -0.75 -2.50 9.46
N GLY A 165 -0.85 -3.68 8.86
CA GLY A 165 -0.90 -3.87 7.43
C GLY A 165 -1.81 -5.06 7.16
N GLY A 166 -2.56 -5.00 6.07
CA GLY A 166 -3.61 -5.95 5.80
C GLY A 166 -3.86 -6.17 4.33
N PHE A 167 -4.85 -6.99 4.04
CA PHE A 167 -5.57 -6.96 2.77
C PHE A 167 -7.06 -7.19 3.07
N VAL A 168 -7.90 -6.57 2.26
CA VAL A 168 -9.35 -6.68 2.39
C VAL A 168 -9.81 -7.83 1.53
N ALA A 169 -10.70 -8.62 2.11
CA ALA A 169 -11.27 -9.79 1.49
C ALA A 169 -12.64 -9.49 0.89
N GLY A 170 -12.88 -9.99 -0.32
CA GLY A 170 -14.20 -10.08 -0.91
C GLY A 170 -14.92 -8.73 -1.03
N ASN A 171 -16.09 -8.64 -0.39
CA ASN A 171 -17.02 -7.51 -0.39
C ASN A 171 -16.79 -6.52 0.78
N GLY A 172 -15.56 -6.44 1.32
CA GLY A 172 -15.23 -5.53 2.41
C GLY A 172 -15.73 -5.94 3.80
N ASN A 173 -16.38 -7.11 3.94
CA ASN A 173 -16.87 -7.61 5.24
C ASN A 173 -15.79 -8.29 6.09
N ARG A 174 -14.64 -8.58 5.49
CA ARG A 174 -13.50 -9.20 6.18
C ARG A 174 -12.23 -8.50 5.73
N PHE A 175 -11.34 -8.22 6.69
CA PHE A 175 -9.98 -7.81 6.39
C PHE A 175 -9.03 -8.53 7.33
N PHE A 176 -7.78 -8.64 6.93
CA PHE A 176 -6.73 -9.25 7.73
C PHE A 176 -5.80 -8.18 8.24
N LEU A 177 -5.30 -8.32 9.46
CA LEU A 177 -4.26 -7.47 10.01
C LEU A 177 -3.26 -8.33 10.77
N TYR A 178 -1.98 -8.00 10.70
CA TYR A 178 -1.00 -8.50 11.66
C TYR A 178 -0.91 -7.54 12.85
N SER A 179 -0.81 -8.05 14.07
CA SER A 179 -0.71 -7.22 15.27
C SER A 179 -0.01 -7.97 16.40
N SER A 180 0.77 -7.27 17.22
CA SER A 180 1.32 -7.83 18.46
C SER A 180 0.43 -7.60 19.69
N SER A 181 -0.74 -6.99 19.50
CA SER A 181 -1.70 -6.69 20.56
C SER A 181 -2.67 -7.84 20.81
N ASP A 182 -3.11 -7.96 22.06
CA ASP A 182 -4.15 -8.92 22.45
C ASP A 182 -5.56 -8.43 22.10
N LEU A 183 -5.95 -8.67 20.85
CA LEU A 183 -7.24 -8.25 20.31
C LEU A 183 -8.40 -9.21 20.66
N THR A 184 -8.09 -10.45 21.04
CA THR A 184 -9.09 -11.51 21.30
C THR A 184 -9.05 -12.06 22.72
N GLY A 185 -8.05 -11.68 23.54
CA GLY A 185 -7.81 -12.26 24.86
C GLY A 185 -6.91 -13.50 24.84
N GLU A 186 -6.35 -13.85 23.68
CA GLU A 186 -5.54 -15.06 23.46
C GLU A 186 -4.05 -14.77 23.24
N ASN A 187 -3.65 -13.52 22.95
CA ASN A 187 -2.26 -13.13 22.68
C ASN A 187 -1.58 -12.55 23.93
N SER A 188 -1.44 -13.38 24.96
CA SER A 188 -0.85 -12.95 26.23
C SER A 188 0.68 -12.78 26.19
N ASP A 189 1.34 -13.32 25.16
CA ASP A 189 2.80 -13.29 25.01
C ASP A 189 3.32 -12.09 24.21
N GLY A 190 2.43 -11.37 23.51
CA GLY A 190 2.77 -10.18 22.72
C GLY A 190 3.52 -10.51 21.43
N SER A 191 3.42 -11.75 20.94
CA SER A 191 3.92 -12.14 19.62
C SER A 191 3.08 -11.50 18.51
N THR A 192 3.66 -11.30 17.32
CA THR A 192 2.90 -10.75 16.18
C THR A 192 2.02 -11.85 15.60
N GLU A 193 0.70 -11.67 15.58
CA GLU A 193 -0.25 -12.66 15.06
C GLU A 193 -1.04 -12.11 13.88
N LEU A 194 -1.59 -12.99 13.04
CA LEU A 194 -2.52 -12.62 11.98
C LEU A 194 -3.97 -12.78 12.47
N PHE A 195 -4.69 -11.68 12.50
CA PHE A 195 -6.10 -11.62 12.83
C PHE A 195 -6.92 -11.49 11.56
N SER A 196 -8.03 -12.22 11.48
CA SER A 196 -9.14 -11.79 10.63
C SER A 196 -10.07 -10.92 11.43
N VAL A 197 -10.59 -9.93 10.77
CA VAL A 197 -11.55 -9.04 11.36
C VAL A 197 -12.73 -8.95 10.43
N THR A 198 -13.90 -9.21 10.99
CA THR A 198 -15.17 -9.11 10.30
C THR A 198 -16.02 -8.04 10.98
N ILE A 199 -17.12 -7.63 10.33
CA ILE A 199 -18.12 -6.74 10.93
C ILE A 199 -18.66 -7.30 12.27
N SER A 200 -18.59 -8.63 12.48
CA SER A 200 -19.02 -9.29 13.71
C SER A 200 -17.95 -9.38 14.81
N GLY A 201 -16.75 -8.83 14.57
CA GLY A 201 -15.61 -8.88 15.50
C GLY A 201 -14.35 -9.51 14.89
N ALA A 202 -13.28 -9.49 15.67
CA ALA A 202 -12.01 -10.11 15.32
C ALA A 202 -11.94 -11.57 15.76
N SER A 203 -11.35 -12.41 14.92
CA SER A 203 -11.05 -13.80 15.21
C SER A 203 -9.60 -14.08 14.81
N ARG A 204 -8.83 -14.64 15.75
CA ARG A 204 -7.44 -15.06 15.52
C ARG A 204 -7.45 -16.17 14.47
N ILE A 205 -6.68 -15.98 13.40
CA ILE A 205 -6.60 -16.95 12.29
C ILE A 205 -5.33 -17.76 12.32
N LEU A 206 -4.21 -17.13 12.70
CA LEU A 206 -2.91 -17.79 12.67
C LEU A 206 -1.97 -17.17 13.71
N ASP A 207 -1.32 -18.04 14.46
CA ASP A 207 -0.15 -17.70 15.28
C ASP A 207 1.06 -17.55 14.38
N VAL A 208 1.62 -16.35 14.31
CA VAL A 208 2.85 -16.08 13.57
C VAL A 208 3.98 -15.90 14.59
N GLU A 209 4.49 -17.00 15.13
CA GLU A 209 5.67 -16.93 15.98
C GLU A 209 6.90 -16.55 15.13
N VAL A 210 7.23 -15.25 15.05
CA VAL A 210 8.54 -14.80 14.53
C VAL A 210 9.59 -15.00 15.63
N GLY A 211 9.83 -16.26 15.99
CA GLY A 211 10.94 -16.66 16.84
C GLY A 211 12.25 -16.57 16.06
N GLY A 212 13.26 -15.90 16.63
CA GLY A 212 14.60 -15.72 16.06
C GLY A 212 15.42 -17.00 15.86
N GLY A 213 14.96 -17.89 15.00
CA GLY A 213 15.62 -19.12 14.56
C GLY A 213 15.63 -19.22 13.02
N THR A 214 16.65 -19.88 12.50
CA THR A 214 17.17 -19.85 11.11
C THR A 214 16.26 -20.32 9.96
N THR A 215 14.94 -20.33 10.10
CA THR A 215 14.00 -20.67 9.02
C THR A 215 12.79 -19.74 9.06
N GLY A 216 12.98 -18.51 8.57
CA GLY A 216 11.88 -17.61 8.28
C GLY A 216 11.07 -18.14 7.09
N GLY A 217 9.90 -18.70 7.38
CA GLY A 217 8.91 -19.09 6.39
C GLY A 217 7.54 -18.57 6.80
N ILE A 218 6.79 -18.01 5.84
CA ILE A 218 5.36 -17.74 5.99
C ILE A 218 4.65 -19.07 5.77
N GLU A 219 4.13 -19.68 6.83
CA GLU A 219 3.31 -20.89 6.72
C GLU A 219 1.83 -20.49 6.65
N ILE A 220 1.26 -20.50 5.44
CA ILE A 220 -0.17 -20.24 5.23
C ILE A 220 -0.93 -21.53 5.51
N ASN A 221 -1.57 -21.63 6.68
CA ASN A 221 -2.44 -22.76 7.00
C ASN A 221 -3.80 -22.62 6.28
N ILE A 222 -3.84 -23.06 5.02
CA ILE A 222 -5.03 -23.04 4.17
C ILE A 222 -6.17 -23.89 4.76
N ASP A 223 -5.85 -24.93 5.53
CA ASP A 223 -6.85 -25.85 6.10
C ASP A 223 -7.63 -25.23 7.25
N ALA A 224 -7.00 -24.40 8.09
CA ALA A 224 -7.69 -23.62 9.13
C ALA A 224 -8.61 -22.55 8.53
N ALA A 225 -8.17 -21.84 7.50
CA ALA A 225 -8.98 -20.87 6.78
C ALA A 225 -10.18 -21.52 6.05
N ARG A 226 -9.97 -22.72 5.47
CA ARG A 226 -11.05 -23.53 4.88
C ARG A 226 -12.05 -23.99 5.92
N GLN A 227 -11.62 -24.47 7.09
CA GLN A 227 -12.54 -24.89 8.15
C GLN A 227 -13.35 -23.72 8.73
N ALA A 228 -12.75 -22.53 8.87
CA ALA A 228 -13.48 -21.33 9.31
C ALA A 228 -14.46 -20.80 8.24
N ALA A 229 -14.18 -21.01 6.95
CA ALA A 229 -15.06 -20.62 5.84
C ALA A 229 -16.22 -21.60 5.59
N LEU A 230 -16.03 -22.87 5.96
CA LEU A 230 -16.95 -23.97 5.69
C LEU A 230 -17.63 -24.42 7.01
N SER A 231 -18.78 -23.82 7.33
CA SER A 231 -19.61 -24.24 8.48
C SER A 231 -20.47 -25.47 8.14
N ILE A 232 -19.87 -26.55 7.64
CA ILE A 232 -20.59 -27.75 7.15
C ILE A 232 -20.89 -28.74 8.30
N GLY A 233 -20.63 -28.38 9.55
CA GLY A 233 -20.94 -29.23 10.71
C GLY A 233 -22.43 -29.26 11.05
N GLY A 234 -23.04 -30.45 11.06
CA GLY A 234 -24.38 -30.66 11.64
C GLY A 234 -25.58 -30.39 10.72
N LEU A 235 -25.39 -30.35 9.39
CA LEU A 235 -26.49 -30.20 8.44
C LEU A 235 -27.38 -31.45 8.41
N THR A 236 -28.66 -31.30 8.76
CA THR A 236 -29.69 -32.34 8.62
C THR A 236 -30.51 -32.10 7.34
N ILE A 237 -30.97 -33.18 6.71
CA ILE A 237 -31.81 -33.13 5.50
C ILE A 237 -33.09 -33.96 5.68
N SER A 238 -33.47 -34.21 6.93
CA SER A 238 -34.56 -35.11 7.30
C SER A 238 -35.95 -34.55 6.99
N SER A 239 -36.04 -33.25 6.72
CA SER A 239 -37.27 -32.56 6.31
C SER A 239 -37.02 -31.54 5.19
N GLN A 240 -38.08 -31.15 4.49
CA GLN A 240 -38.00 -30.16 3.41
C GLN A 240 -37.50 -28.78 3.89
N VAL A 241 -37.81 -28.40 5.14
CA VAL A 241 -37.36 -27.15 5.74
C VAL A 241 -35.86 -27.21 6.06
N GLU A 242 -35.40 -28.29 6.67
CA GLU A 242 -33.97 -28.51 6.96
C GLU A 242 -33.15 -28.60 5.66
N ALA A 243 -33.66 -29.27 4.64
CA ALA A 243 -32.99 -29.34 3.33
C ALA A 243 -32.86 -27.96 2.67
N ARG A 244 -33.87 -27.08 2.79
CA ARG A 244 -33.77 -25.68 2.31
C ARG A 244 -32.75 -24.87 3.11
N GLY A 245 -32.72 -25.05 4.43
CA GLY A 245 -31.72 -24.42 5.31
C GLY A 245 -30.30 -24.87 4.97
N ALA A 246 -30.09 -26.18 4.74
CA ALA A 246 -28.81 -26.74 4.31
C ALA A 246 -28.36 -26.18 2.95
N ILE A 247 -29.27 -26.07 1.98
CA ILE A 247 -28.95 -25.44 0.67
C ILE A 247 -28.54 -23.98 0.83
N GLN A 248 -29.22 -23.21 1.70
CA GLN A 248 -28.83 -21.81 1.95
C GLN A 248 -27.46 -21.72 2.63
N SER A 249 -27.19 -22.59 3.61
CA SER A 249 -25.88 -22.66 4.28
C SER A 249 -24.77 -23.01 3.29
N LEU A 250 -24.99 -24.01 2.43
CA LEU A 250 -24.03 -24.38 1.37
C LEU A 250 -23.80 -23.25 0.37
N LYS A 251 -24.85 -22.52 -0.03
CA LYS A 251 -24.71 -21.36 -0.94
C LYS A 251 -23.88 -20.24 -0.31
N ARG A 252 -24.08 -19.96 0.98
CA ARG A 252 -23.28 -18.99 1.73
C ARG A 252 -21.82 -19.44 1.81
N ASP A 253 -21.59 -20.70 2.15
CA ASP A 253 -20.24 -21.25 2.29
C ASP A 253 -19.50 -21.32 0.95
N MET A 254 -20.21 -21.61 -0.16
CA MET A 254 -19.67 -21.48 -1.52
C MET A 254 -19.27 -20.04 -1.83
N GLY A 255 -20.12 -19.06 -1.52
CA GLY A 255 -19.78 -17.65 -1.66
C GLY A 255 -18.53 -17.28 -0.84
N ASN A 256 -18.40 -17.76 0.40
CA ASN A 256 -17.21 -17.54 1.21
C ASN A 256 -15.94 -18.15 0.59
N LEU A 257 -16.03 -19.33 -0.03
CA LEU A 257 -14.91 -19.98 -0.71
C LEU A 257 -14.50 -19.23 -1.99
N GLU A 258 -15.49 -18.71 -2.74
CA GLU A 258 -15.26 -17.87 -3.91
C GLU A 258 -14.55 -16.57 -3.51
N LEU A 259 -14.98 -15.92 -2.42
CA LEU A 259 -14.32 -14.74 -1.87
C LEU A 259 -12.88 -15.07 -1.43
N LEU A 260 -12.66 -16.17 -0.69
CA LEU A 260 -11.32 -16.61 -0.31
C LEU A 260 -10.40 -16.85 -1.52
N SER A 261 -10.96 -17.39 -2.61
CA SER A 261 -10.20 -17.62 -3.85
C SER A 261 -9.85 -16.31 -4.55
N ALA A 262 -10.77 -15.34 -4.57
CA ALA A 262 -10.52 -13.99 -5.05
C ALA A 262 -9.46 -13.28 -4.19
N ASP A 263 -9.48 -13.49 -2.88
CA ASP A 263 -8.51 -12.91 -1.94
C ASP A 263 -7.11 -13.47 -2.15
N ILE A 264 -7.00 -14.78 -2.31
CA ILE A 264 -5.73 -15.43 -2.67
C ILE A 264 -5.25 -14.92 -4.03
N GLY A 265 -6.15 -14.78 -5.01
CA GLY A 265 -5.81 -14.23 -6.33
C GLY A 265 -5.30 -12.78 -6.27
N SER A 266 -5.99 -11.93 -5.52
CA SER A 266 -5.58 -10.53 -5.29
C SER A 266 -4.26 -10.45 -4.51
N GLY A 267 -4.11 -11.25 -3.45
CA GLY A 267 -2.87 -11.36 -2.68
C GLY A 267 -1.69 -11.81 -3.54
N ILE A 268 -1.88 -12.81 -4.41
CA ILE A 268 -0.87 -13.26 -5.38
C ILE A 268 -0.54 -12.13 -6.35
N ASN A 269 -1.54 -11.46 -6.94
CA ASN A 269 -1.30 -10.34 -7.86
C ASN A 269 -0.48 -9.23 -7.18
N ARG A 270 -0.81 -8.88 -5.94
CA ARG A 270 -0.08 -7.88 -5.15
C ARG A 270 1.34 -8.34 -4.78
N LEU A 271 1.54 -9.61 -4.45
CA LEU A 271 2.86 -10.18 -4.18
C LEU A 271 3.72 -10.23 -5.45
N THR A 272 3.15 -10.62 -6.59
CA THR A 272 3.82 -10.60 -7.88
C THR A 272 4.23 -9.18 -8.28
N LEU A 273 3.36 -8.19 -8.06
CA LEU A 273 3.67 -6.79 -8.30
C LEU A 273 4.69 -6.23 -7.30
N ALA A 274 4.60 -6.57 -6.01
CA ALA A 274 5.57 -6.16 -5.00
C ALA A 274 6.96 -6.76 -5.28
N ALA A 275 7.02 -8.02 -5.71
CA ALA A 275 8.24 -8.65 -6.16
C ALA A 275 8.81 -7.95 -7.39
N GLY A 276 7.98 -7.64 -8.40
CA GLY A 276 8.38 -6.88 -9.58
C GLY A 276 8.92 -5.48 -9.24
N ASN A 277 8.23 -4.75 -8.36
CA ASN A 277 8.65 -3.43 -7.90
C ASN A 277 9.94 -3.51 -7.07
N ALA A 278 10.11 -4.50 -6.20
CA ALA A 278 11.34 -4.71 -5.45
C ALA A 278 12.53 -5.02 -6.39
N SER A 279 12.30 -5.80 -7.45
CA SER A 279 13.30 -6.04 -8.50
C SER A 279 13.67 -4.77 -9.24
N LEU A 280 12.69 -3.98 -9.70
CA LEU A 280 12.94 -2.69 -10.36
C LEU A 280 13.68 -1.70 -9.45
N MET A 281 13.27 -1.62 -8.18
CA MET A 281 13.93 -0.75 -7.20
C MET A 281 15.34 -1.22 -6.88
N SER A 282 15.60 -2.53 -6.89
CA SER A 282 16.94 -3.09 -6.78
C SER A 282 17.82 -2.72 -7.97
N GLU A 283 17.29 -2.78 -9.20
CA GLU A 283 17.99 -2.35 -10.42
C GLU A 283 18.32 -0.85 -10.39
N GLU A 284 17.37 -0.01 -10.00
CA GLU A 284 17.58 1.44 -9.89
C GLU A 284 18.57 1.81 -8.78
N LEU A 285 18.54 1.13 -7.63
CA LEU A 285 19.52 1.33 -6.56
C LEU A 285 20.92 0.88 -6.98
N GLN A 286 21.04 -0.23 -7.72
CA GLN A 286 22.31 -0.65 -8.30
C GLN A 286 22.83 0.36 -9.32
N ALA A 287 21.96 0.89 -10.19
CA ALA A 287 22.33 1.92 -11.16
C ALA A 287 22.74 3.23 -10.47
N ALA A 288 22.03 3.64 -9.41
CA ALA A 288 22.38 4.81 -8.60
C ALA A 288 23.73 4.62 -7.88
N ALA A 289 23.97 3.45 -7.29
CA ALA A 289 25.25 3.11 -6.67
C ALA A 289 26.41 3.08 -7.69
N SER A 290 26.16 2.61 -8.92
CA SER A 290 27.15 2.67 -10.01
C SER A 290 27.51 4.11 -10.35
N ARG A 291 26.51 5.00 -10.45
CA ARG A 291 26.73 6.43 -10.75
C ARG A 291 27.53 7.14 -9.67
N ILE A 292 27.22 6.90 -8.39
CA ILE A 292 28.00 7.48 -7.28
C ILE A 292 29.45 7.02 -7.39
N ARG A 293 29.67 5.72 -7.59
CA ARG A 293 31.02 5.16 -7.76
C ARG A 293 31.75 5.75 -8.97
N GLU A 294 31.05 5.95 -10.09
CA GLU A 294 31.62 6.56 -11.30
C GLU A 294 32.00 8.04 -11.08
N VAL A 295 31.21 8.80 -10.32
CA VAL A 295 31.53 10.19 -9.94
C VAL A 295 32.73 10.24 -9.01
N ASP A 296 32.78 9.39 -7.98
CA ASP A 296 33.90 9.31 -7.04
C ASP A 296 35.22 8.97 -7.77
N VAL A 297 35.17 8.00 -8.70
CA VAL A 297 36.33 7.61 -9.53
C VAL A 297 36.75 8.76 -10.46
N ALA A 298 35.80 9.50 -11.02
CA ALA A 298 36.10 10.66 -11.88
C ALA A 298 36.75 11.81 -11.09
N GLU A 299 36.30 12.06 -9.85
CA GLU A 299 36.91 13.04 -8.95
C GLU A 299 38.34 12.65 -8.56
N GLU A 300 38.56 11.39 -8.18
CA GLU A 300 39.89 10.87 -7.84
C GLU A 300 40.86 10.92 -9.05
N ALA A 301 40.36 10.60 -10.25
CA ALA A 301 41.12 10.74 -11.48
C ALA A 301 41.47 12.20 -11.80
N ALA A 302 40.56 13.15 -11.55
CA ALA A 302 40.82 14.58 -11.73
C ALA A 302 41.87 15.10 -10.75
N GLU A 303 41.82 14.66 -9.48
CA GLU A 303 42.86 14.98 -8.49
C GLU A 303 44.23 14.39 -8.88
N LEU A 304 44.26 13.15 -9.35
CA LEU A 304 45.49 12.50 -9.83
C LEU A 304 46.10 13.26 -11.02
N ILE A 305 45.27 13.69 -11.99
CA ILE A 305 45.70 14.49 -13.15
C ILE A 305 46.22 15.86 -12.69
N LYS A 306 45.49 16.54 -11.80
CA LYS A 306 45.91 17.83 -11.22
C LYS A 306 47.26 17.71 -10.53
N ASN A 307 47.46 16.67 -9.72
CA ASN A 307 48.72 16.41 -9.03
C ASN A 307 49.86 16.12 -10.01
N SER A 308 49.60 15.35 -11.07
CA SER A 308 50.57 15.07 -12.13
C SER A 308 50.96 16.33 -12.92
N ILE A 309 50.00 17.21 -13.23
CA ILE A 309 50.27 18.50 -13.88
C ILE A 309 51.10 19.40 -12.96
N LEU A 310 50.77 19.49 -11.67
CA LEU A 310 51.53 20.30 -10.71
C LEU A 310 52.96 19.79 -10.53
N GLN A 311 53.18 18.47 -10.49
CA GLN A 311 54.52 17.90 -10.43
C GLN A 311 55.34 18.19 -11.68
N ASN A 312 54.75 18.03 -12.88
CA ASN A 312 55.41 18.36 -14.13
C ASN A 312 55.70 19.87 -14.27
N ALA A 313 54.77 20.73 -13.83
CA ALA A 313 54.96 22.17 -13.80
C ALA A 313 56.05 22.58 -12.80
N ALA A 314 56.10 21.98 -11.61
CA ALA A 314 57.16 22.23 -10.63
C ALA A 314 58.53 21.79 -11.16
N ALA A 315 58.62 20.64 -11.84
CA ALA A 315 59.85 20.19 -12.48
C ALA A 315 60.29 21.13 -13.61
N ALA A 316 59.36 21.61 -14.44
CA ALA A 316 59.65 22.58 -15.50
C ALA A 316 60.08 23.95 -14.95
N LEU A 317 59.42 24.42 -13.88
CA LEU A 317 59.78 25.67 -13.18
C LEU A 317 61.15 25.57 -12.50
N LEU A 318 61.47 24.43 -11.88
CA LEU A 318 62.80 24.15 -11.32
C LEU A 318 63.87 24.12 -12.41
N ALA A 319 63.58 23.51 -13.56
CA ALA A 319 64.49 23.49 -14.69
C ALA A 319 64.71 24.90 -15.27
N GLN A 320 63.65 25.72 -15.36
CA GLN A 320 63.72 27.12 -15.79
C GLN A 320 64.50 27.99 -14.79
N ALA A 321 64.27 27.82 -13.49
CA ALA A 321 64.97 28.54 -12.42
C ALA A 321 66.46 28.18 -12.38
N ASN A 322 66.81 26.91 -12.64
CA ASN A 322 68.22 26.49 -12.78
C ASN A 322 68.90 26.99 -14.07
N GLN A 323 68.14 27.52 -15.04
CA GLN A 323 68.66 28.15 -16.26
C GLN A 323 68.72 29.68 -16.20
N GLN A 324 68.12 30.31 -15.19
CA GLN A 324 68.30 31.73 -14.86
C GLN A 324 69.15 31.85 -13.58
N PRO A 325 70.50 31.81 -13.68
CA PRO A 325 71.40 32.07 -12.55
C PRO A 325 71.38 33.53 -12.09
#